data_AF-A0A661ADW8-F1
#
_entry.id   AF-A0A661ADW8-F1
#
_cell.length_a   1.000
_cell.length_b   1.000
_cell.length_c   1.000
_cell.angle_alpha   90.00
_cell.angle_beta   90.00
_cell.angle_gamma   90.00
#
_symmetry.space_group_name_H-M   'P 1'
#
loop_
_entity.id
_entity.type
_entity.pdbx_description
1 polymer ?
#
loop_
_entity_poly.entity_id
_entity_poly.type
_entity_poly.pdbx_seq_one_letter_code
_entity_poly.pdbx_strand_id
1 'polypeptide(L)' 'MLIPKIDPDKCIGDAVCVAICPDVFEMGEDGKAHVINPNGCDLCDCEEAADACPTEAITLEEA' A
#
# COMPACT_ATOMS: atom_id res chain seq x y z
N MET A 1 -15.81 2.88 -2.49
CA MET A 1 -14.58 2.59 -3.27
C MET A 1 -13.48 2.31 -2.25
N LEU A 2 -12.59 1.35 -2.48
CA LEU A 2 -11.56 1.01 -1.49
C LEU A 2 -10.38 1.98 -1.63
N ILE A 3 -10.00 2.62 -0.53
CA ILE A 3 -8.84 3.51 -0.43
C ILE A 3 -7.78 2.84 0.44
N PRO A 4 -6.57 2.58 -0.09
CA PRO A 4 -5.50 2.01 0.69
C PRO A 4 -4.83 3.10 1.53
N LYS A 5 -4.36 2.70 2.70
CA LYS A 5 -3.67 3.58 3.64
C LYS A 5 -2.55 2.81 4.31
N ILE A 6 -1.41 3.47 4.45
CA ILE A 6 -0.22 2.88 5.06
C ILE A 6 0.01 3.49 6.43
N ASP A 7 0.20 2.61 7.42
CA ASP A 7 0.69 2.95 8.75
C ASP A 7 2.23 2.97 8.73
N PRO A 8 2.87 4.15 8.82
CA PRO A 8 4.34 4.27 8.75
C PRO A 8 5.05 3.69 9.97
N ASP A 9 4.37 3.54 11.12
CA ASP A 9 4.93 2.92 12.31
C ASP A 9 5.07 1.40 12.15
N LYS A 10 4.11 0.78 11.45
CA LYS A 10 4.15 -0.67 11.13
C LYS A 10 4.92 -1.00 9.86
N CYS A 11 4.99 -0.07 8.90
CA CYS A 11 5.67 -0.30 7.64
C CYS A 11 7.17 -0.51 7.90
N ILE A 12 7.73 -1.63 7.45
CA ILE A 12 9.17 -1.93 7.60
C ILE A 12 9.98 -1.65 6.34
N GLY A 13 9.35 -1.11 5.30
CA GLY A 13 10.00 -0.83 4.02
C GLY A 13 10.27 -2.07 3.16
N ASP A 14 9.44 -3.11 3.29
CA ASP A 14 9.57 -4.37 2.55
C ASP A 14 9.37 -4.21 1.02
N ALA A 15 8.63 -3.18 0.61
CA ALA A 15 8.31 -2.85 -0.78
C ALA A 15 7.45 -3.86 -1.55
N VAL A 16 6.88 -4.88 -0.91
CA VAL A 16 5.94 -5.82 -1.56
C VAL A 16 4.71 -5.14 -2.18
N CYS A 17 4.16 -4.12 -1.52
CA CYS A 17 3.02 -3.36 -2.04
C CYS A 17 3.35 -2.61 -3.34
N VAL A 18 4.58 -2.08 -3.47
CA VAL A 18 5.06 -1.44 -4.69
C VAL A 18 5.31 -2.47 -5.79
N ALA A 19 5.73 -3.69 -5.44
CA ALA A 19 5.90 -4.77 -6.42
C ALA A 19 4.56 -5.27 -6.99
N ILE A 20 3.52 -5.33 -6.16
CA ILE A 20 2.17 -5.76 -6.56
C ILE A 20 1.44 -4.63 -7.30
N CYS A 21 1.55 -3.41 -6.77
CA CYS A 21 0.74 -2.25 -7.16
C CYS A 21 1.61 -0.98 -7.28
N PRO A 22 2.51 -0.89 -8.27
CA PRO A 22 3.43 0.23 -8.43
C PRO A 22 2.73 1.56 -8.80
N ASP A 23 1.54 1.50 -9.39
CA ASP A 23 0.75 2.67 -9.73
C ASP A 23 0.00 3.26 -8.50
N VAL A 24 -0.09 2.50 -7.40
CA VAL A 24 -0.80 2.87 -6.16
C VAL A 24 0.15 3.22 -5.04
N PHE A 25 1.24 2.46 -4.91
CA PHE A 25 2.21 2.59 -3.83
C PHE A 25 3.59 2.94 -4.37
N GLU A 26 4.32 3.78 -3.63
CA GLU A 26 5.70 4.14 -3.91
C GLU A 26 6.56 4.05 -2.65
N MET A 27 7.84 3.69 -2.78
CA MET A 27 8.79 3.76 -1.68
C MET A 27 9.34 5.19 -1.53
N GLY A 28 9.10 5.80 -0.38
CA GLY A 28 9.64 7.10 -0.02
C GLY A 28 11.12 7.04 0.39
N GLU A 29 11.75 8.21 0.42
CA GLU A 29 13.16 8.37 0.81
C GLU A 29 13.42 8.03 2.28
N ASP A 30 12.38 8.00 3.11
CA ASP A 30 12.40 7.57 4.51
C ASP A 30 12.43 6.04 4.68
N GLY A 31 12.44 5.29 3.57
CA GLY A 31 12.45 3.83 3.57
C GLY A 31 11.09 3.22 3.93
N LYS A 32 9.99 3.98 3.82
CA LYS A 32 8.63 3.51 4.01
C LYS A 32 7.84 3.60 2.70
N ALA A 33 6.79 2.81 2.59
CA ALA A 33 5.88 2.89 1.47
C ALA A 33 4.83 4.00 1.71
N HIS A 34 4.41 4.67 0.64
CA HIS A 34 3.41 5.74 0.62
C HIS A 34 2.40 5.49 -0.49
N VAL A 35 1.16 5.91 -0.29
CA VAL A 35 0.09 5.79 -1.30
C VAL A 35 0.15 7.02 -2.22
N ILE A 36 0.46 6.80 -3.50
CA ILE A 36 0.52 7.84 -4.53
C ILE A 36 -0.79 7.96 -5.31
N ASN A 37 -1.58 6.88 -5.39
CA ASN A 37 -2.87 6.88 -6.07
C ASN A 37 -3.94 6.14 -5.25
N PRO A 38 -4.66 6.83 -4.34
CA PRO A 38 -5.65 6.20 -3.47
C PRO A 38 -6.86 5.60 -4.20
N ASN A 39 -7.12 6.01 -5.45
CA ASN A 39 -8.22 5.47 -6.27
C ASN A 39 -7.72 4.43 -7.28
N GLY A 40 -6.44 4.04 -7.23
CA GLY A 40 -5.85 3.08 -8.14
C GLY A 40 -6.14 1.62 -7.77
N CYS A 41 -6.92 1.36 -6.72
CA CYS A 41 -7.35 -0.01 -6.37
C CYS A 41 -8.32 -0.63 -7.39
N ASP A 42 -8.84 0.13 -8.34
CA ASP A 42 -9.52 -0.43 -9.52
C ASP A 42 -8.52 -0.91 -10.61
N LEU A 43 -7.27 -0.44 -10.55
CA LEU A 43 -6.21 -0.77 -11.50
C LEU A 43 -5.33 -1.93 -11.04
N CYS A 44 -5.31 -2.23 -9.73
CA CYS A 44 -4.61 -3.36 -9.15
C CYS A 44 -5.33 -3.89 -7.90
N ASP A 45 -5.00 -5.11 -7.48
CA ASP A 45 -5.53 -5.73 -6.27
C ASP A 45 -4.86 -5.16 -4.99
N CYS A 46 -5.40 -4.05 -4.50
CA CYS A 46 -4.98 -3.49 -3.21
C CYS A 46 -5.21 -4.44 -2.01
N GLU A 47 -6.20 -5.33 -2.11
CA GLU A 47 -6.44 -6.39 -1.12
C GLU A 47 -5.26 -7.36 -1.08
N GLU A 48 -4.74 -7.79 -2.23
CA GLU A 48 -3.57 -8.66 -2.30
C GLU A 48 -2.31 -7.95 -1.79
N ALA A 49 -2.15 -6.66 -2.10
CA ALA A 49 -1.06 -5.86 -1.55
C ALA A 49 -1.11 -5.76 -0.01
N ALA A 50 -2.31 -5.64 0.56
CA ALA A 50 -2.51 -5.60 2.00
C ALA A 50 -2.25 -6.97 2.67
N ASP A 51 -2.75 -8.06 2.09
CA ASP A 51 -2.56 -9.43 2.59
C ASP A 51 -1.09 -9.87 2.51
N ALA A 52 -0.39 -9.46 1.44
CA ALA A 52 1.03 -9.73 1.27
C ALA A 52 1.92 -8.93 2.23
N CYS A 53 1.40 -7.89 2.90
CA CYS A 53 2.20 -7.07 3.81
C CYS A 53 2.55 -7.86 5.09
N PRO A 54 3.83 -8.18 5.36
CA PRO A 54 4.20 -9.04 6.48
C PRO A 54 3.93 -8.42 7.85
N THR A 55 3.73 -7.11 7.91
CA THR A 55 3.44 -6.36 9.14
C THR A 55 2.03 -5.80 9.19
N GLU A 56 1.17 -6.16 8.22
CA GLU A 56 -0.22 -5.70 8.14
C GLU A 56 -0.30 -4.17 8.27
N ALA A 57 0.65 -3.47 7.64
CA ALA A 57 0.78 -2.01 7.70
C ALA A 57 -0.21 -1.30 6.77
N ILE A 58 -0.90 -2.06 5.91
CA ILE A 58 -1.81 -1.53 4.89
C ILE A 58 -3.24 -1.82 5.33
N THR A 59 -4.07 -0.78 5.36
CA THR A 59 -5.50 -0.88 5.65
C THR A 59 -6.30 -0.35 4.47
N LEU A 60 -7.43 -0.97 4.16
CA LEU A 60 -8.35 -0.52 3.12
C LEU A 60 -9.59 0.08 3.78
N GLU A 61 -9.85 1.36 3.53
CA GLU A 61 -11.04 2.06 4.03
C GLU A 61 -12.04 2.27 2.89
N GLU A 62 -13.34 2.17 3.17
CA GLU A 62 -14.39 2.52 2.20
C GLU A 62 -14.66 4.03 2.22
N ALA A 63 -14.53 4.69 1.08
CA ALA A 63 -14.96 6.07 0.84
C ALA A 63 -16.22 6.14 -0.03
#